data_AF-A0A1M6KFE1-F1
#
_entry.id   AF-A0A1M6KFE1-F1
#
_cell.length_a   1.000
_cell.length_b   1.000
_cell.length_c   1.000
_cell.angle_alpha   90.00
_cell.angle_beta   90.00
_cell.angle_gamma   90.00
#
_symmetry.space_group_name_H-M   'P 1'
#
loop_
_entity.id
_entity.type
_entity.pdbx_description
1 polymer ?
#
loop_
_entity_poly.entity_id
_entity_poly.type
_entity_poly.pdbx_seq_one_letter_code
_entity_poly.pdbx_strand_id
1 'polypeptide(L)'
;MRVMRAHLERLGRFDPARRRARMRAGFDPAAFRLIETEGRMAGCVAVLDRPGHREIHSFYLEPRAQGRGLGRMVLDAILAERPQLPTRIEVLRQSPATRFYERAGFRLTGESEFDLHFEHAGTSVAQGAGVGEVAPGA
;
A
#
# COMPACT_ATOMS: atom_id res chain seq x y z
N MET A 1 1.79 21.29 0.14
CA MET A 1 0.55 20.91 0.87
C MET A 1 -0.73 21.56 0.30
N ARG A 2 -0.95 21.59 -1.03
CA ARG A 2 -2.17 22.22 -1.65
C ARG A 2 -3.11 21.21 -2.31
N VAL A 3 -2.61 20.02 -2.62
CA VAL A 3 -3.24 19.02 -3.49
C VAL A 3 -4.25 18.12 -2.75
N MET A 4 -3.97 17.80 -1.49
CA MET A 4 -4.84 16.91 -0.70
C MET A 4 -6.22 17.51 -0.40
N ARG A 5 -6.36 18.85 -0.38
CA ARG A 5 -7.64 19.53 -0.10
C ARG A 5 -8.59 19.47 -1.30
N ALA A 6 -8.12 19.87 -2.48
CA ALA A 6 -8.94 19.94 -3.68
C ALA A 6 -9.41 18.56 -4.18
N HIS A 7 -8.64 17.49 -3.93
CA HIS A 7 -9.05 16.14 -4.31
C HIS A 7 -10.20 15.60 -3.45
N LEU A 8 -10.26 15.97 -2.16
CA LEU A 8 -11.27 15.50 -1.22
C LEU A 8 -12.62 16.21 -1.40
N GLU A 9 -12.58 17.49 -1.78
CA GLU A 9 -13.78 18.27 -2.09
C GLU A 9 -14.46 17.78 -3.38
N ARG A 10 -13.70 17.24 -4.34
CA ARG A 10 -14.20 16.83 -5.67
C ARG A 10 -14.90 15.46 -5.69
N LEU A 11 -14.70 14.60 -4.69
CA LEU A 11 -15.24 13.23 -4.67
C LEU A 11 -16.62 13.10 -4.04
N GLY A 12 -17.18 14.14 -3.41
CA GLY A 12 -18.58 14.15 -2.91
C GLY A 12 -18.95 13.03 -1.92
N ARG A 13 -17.96 12.32 -1.35
CA ARG A 13 -18.10 11.12 -0.51
C ARG A 13 -17.20 11.19 0.72
N PHE A 14 -17.02 12.40 1.24
CA PHE A 14 -16.18 12.68 2.40
C PHE A 14 -17.03 12.52 3.65
N ASP A 15 -16.82 11.48 4.46
CA ASP A 15 -17.05 11.61 5.91
C ASP A 15 -15.83 12.34 6.48
N PRO A 16 -15.96 13.66 6.73
CA PRO A 16 -14.86 14.50 7.10
C PRO A 16 -14.31 14.14 8.48
N ALA A 17 -15.16 13.70 9.39
CA ALA A 17 -14.85 13.53 10.80
C ALA A 17 -14.04 12.25 11.03
N ARG A 18 -14.46 11.14 10.40
CA ARG A 18 -13.81 9.83 10.57
C ARG A 18 -12.47 9.72 9.84
N ARG A 19 -12.37 10.25 8.62
CA ARG A 19 -11.08 10.34 7.90
C ARG A 19 -10.10 11.24 8.65
N ARG A 20 -10.56 12.36 9.22
CA ARG A 20 -9.70 13.22 10.06
C ARG A 20 -9.29 12.54 11.37
N ALA A 21 -10.17 11.76 12.00
CA ALA A 21 -9.85 11.02 13.22
C ALA A 21 -8.81 9.91 12.96
N ARG A 22 -8.98 9.14 11.88
CA ARG A 22 -8.06 8.07 11.49
C ARG A 22 -6.71 8.60 10.98
N MET A 23 -6.74 9.68 10.19
CA MET A 23 -5.52 10.37 9.78
C MET A 23 -4.82 10.93 11.03
N ARG A 24 -5.53 11.52 12.01
CA ARG A 24 -4.94 12.03 13.26
C ARG A 24 -4.40 10.97 14.21
N ALA A 25 -5.00 9.79 14.27
CA ALA A 25 -4.62 8.74 15.24
C ALA A 25 -3.31 8.00 14.88
N GLY A 26 -2.79 8.17 13.65
CA GLY A 26 -1.59 7.49 13.17
C GLY A 26 -0.75 8.31 12.18
N PHE A 27 -0.89 9.64 12.18
CA PHE A 27 -0.09 10.53 11.35
C PHE A 27 1.34 10.61 11.86
N ASP A 28 2.23 9.87 11.23
CA ASP A 28 3.67 10.09 11.32
C ASP A 28 4.15 10.79 10.05
N PRO A 29 4.63 12.05 10.13
CA PRO A 29 5.24 12.72 8.98
C PRO A 29 6.37 11.93 8.35
N ALA A 30 7.12 11.14 9.13
CA ALA A 30 8.22 10.31 8.64
C ALA A 30 7.73 9.11 7.81
N ALA A 31 6.47 8.69 7.99
CA ALA A 31 5.87 7.62 7.20
C ALA A 31 5.40 8.09 5.82
N PHE A 32 5.27 9.40 5.58
CA PHE A 32 4.83 9.97 4.31
C PHE A 32 5.97 10.12 3.31
N ARG A 33 5.72 9.64 2.10
CA ARG A 33 6.61 9.75 0.95
C ARG A 33 5.89 10.49 -0.17
N LEU A 34 6.61 11.40 -0.80
CA LEU A 34 6.14 12.17 -1.94
C LEU A 34 6.51 11.43 -3.22
N ILE A 35 5.58 11.41 -4.17
CA ILE A 35 5.79 10.79 -5.47
C ILE A 35 6.00 11.92 -6.45
N GLU A 36 7.16 11.97 -7.08
CA GLU A 36 7.53 12.98 -8.07
C GLU A 36 7.77 12.35 -9.44
N THR A 37 7.34 13.06 -10.49
CA THR A 37 7.59 12.68 -11.88
C THR A 37 7.90 13.93 -12.68
N GLU A 38 8.94 13.90 -13.53
CA GLU A 38 9.34 15.03 -14.38
C GLU A 38 9.50 16.35 -13.58
N GLY A 39 10.08 16.27 -12.37
CA GLY A 39 10.29 17.42 -11.48
C GLY A 39 9.00 18.01 -10.89
N ARG A 40 7.88 17.29 -10.93
CA ARG A 40 6.58 17.72 -10.41
C ARG A 40 6.00 16.72 -9.43
N MET A 41 5.34 17.25 -8.40
CA MET A 41 4.54 16.45 -7.48
C MET A 41 3.43 15.70 -8.25
N ALA A 42 3.46 14.38 -8.15
CA ALA A 42 2.56 13.44 -8.78
C ALA A 42 1.63 12.73 -7.79
N GLY A 43 1.95 12.74 -6.49
CA GLY A 43 1.12 12.11 -5.48
C GLY A 43 1.84 11.92 -4.14
N CYS A 44 1.26 11.05 -3.31
CA CYS A 44 1.87 10.65 -2.05
C CYS A 44 1.46 9.23 -1.67
N VAL A 45 2.21 8.67 -0.74
CA VAL A 45 1.91 7.39 -0.09
C VAL A 45 2.48 7.44 1.32
N ALA A 46 1.75 6.87 2.29
CA ALA A 46 2.27 6.62 3.62
C ALA A 46 2.48 5.12 3.80
N VAL A 47 3.63 4.74 4.36
CA VAL A 47 3.93 3.34 4.66
C VAL A 47 4.37 3.25 6.11
N LEU A 48 3.63 2.46 6.90
CA LEU A 48 3.90 2.24 8.30
C LEU A 48 4.38 0.80 8.49
N ASP A 49 5.54 0.64 9.12
CA ASP A 49 6.02 -0.66 9.55
C ASP A 49 5.37 -1.02 10.89
N ARG A 50 4.80 -2.22 10.98
CA ARG A 50 4.19 -2.79 12.18
C ARG A 50 4.92 -4.08 12.55
N PRO A 51 4.80 -4.56 13.81
CA PRO A 51 5.27 -5.89 14.15
C PRO A 51 4.61 -6.95 13.26
N GLY A 52 5.38 -7.57 12.37
CA GLY A 52 4.95 -8.67 11.50
C GLY A 52 4.27 -8.29 10.18
N HIS A 53 4.00 -7.01 9.91
CA HIS A 53 3.40 -6.56 8.64
C HIS A 53 3.69 -5.10 8.33
N ARG A 54 3.33 -4.65 7.13
CA ARG A 54 3.36 -3.24 6.71
C ARG A 54 1.97 -2.77 6.37
N GLU A 55 1.71 -1.49 6.55
CA GLU A 55 0.43 -0.87 6.19
C GLU A 55 0.65 0.27 5.20
N ILE A 56 -0.05 0.23 4.09
CA ILE A 56 -0.12 1.35 3.15
C ILE A 56 -1.33 2.19 3.50
N HIS A 57 -1.10 3.49 3.66
CA HIS A 57 -2.11 4.49 3.93
C HIS A 57 -1.98 5.63 2.92
N SER A 58 -3.07 6.37 2.70
CA SER A 58 -3.07 7.61 1.91
C SER A 58 -2.37 7.50 0.54
N PHE A 59 -2.46 6.35 -0.13
CA PHE A 59 -1.86 6.19 -1.46
C PHE A 59 -2.71 6.88 -2.51
N TYR A 60 -2.20 7.99 -3.03
CA TYR A 60 -2.92 8.84 -3.96
C TYR A 60 -1.99 9.37 -5.06
N LEU A 61 -2.50 9.38 -6.29
CA LEU A 61 -1.85 10.00 -7.45
C LEU A 61 -2.76 11.06 -8.04
N GLU A 62 -2.15 12.16 -8.49
CA GLU A 62 -2.82 13.19 -9.27
C GLU A 62 -3.46 12.61 -10.53
N PRO A 63 -4.67 13.04 -10.94
CA PRO A 63 -5.37 12.45 -12.08
C PRO A 63 -4.54 12.44 -13.37
N ARG A 64 -3.74 13.48 -13.60
CA ARG A 64 -2.82 13.60 -14.75
C ARG A 64 -1.68 12.55 -14.76
N ALA A 65 -1.40 11.94 -13.61
CA ALA A 65 -0.35 10.94 -13.43
C ALA A 65 -0.91 9.51 -13.37
N GLN A 66 -2.24 9.35 -13.39
CA GLN A 66 -2.90 8.03 -13.41
C GLN A 66 -2.91 7.42 -14.81
N GLY A 67 -3.15 6.12 -14.91
CA GLY A 67 -3.25 5.40 -16.20
C GLY A 67 -1.91 5.16 -16.92
N ARG A 68 -0.78 5.63 -16.37
CA ARG A 68 0.56 5.51 -16.95
C ARG A 68 1.45 4.49 -16.24
N GLY A 69 0.87 3.60 -15.43
CA GLY A 69 1.62 2.61 -14.65
C GLY A 69 2.33 3.14 -13.39
N LEU A 70 2.34 4.46 -13.14
CA LEU A 70 3.04 5.06 -11.99
C LEU A 70 2.61 4.46 -10.65
N GLY A 71 1.31 4.25 -10.43
CA GLY A 71 0.82 3.66 -9.19
C GLY A 71 1.32 2.23 -8.98
N ARG A 72 1.43 1.47 -10.07
CA ARG A 72 1.97 0.10 -10.02
C ARG A 72 3.47 0.12 -9.71
N MET A 73 4.24 0.98 -10.38
CA MET A 73 5.68 1.12 -10.12
C MET A 73 5.97 1.51 -8.67
N VAL A 74 5.22 2.48 -8.12
CA VAL A 74 5.38 2.89 -6.72
C VAL A 74 5.01 1.75 -5.78
N LEU A 75 3.92 1.03 -6.05
CA LEU A 75 3.50 -0.11 -5.23
C LEU A 75 4.53 -1.23 -5.25
N ASP A 76 5.04 -1.60 -6.43
CA ASP A 76 6.06 -2.64 -6.58
C ASP A 76 7.35 -2.25 -5.84
N ALA A 77 7.76 -0.99 -5.91
CA ALA A 77 8.91 -0.48 -5.15
C ALA A 77 8.69 -0.60 -3.64
N ILE A 78 7.49 -0.25 -3.15
CA ILE A 78 7.15 -0.41 -1.73
C ILE A 78 7.22 -1.88 -1.33
N LEU A 79 6.61 -2.79 -2.09
CA LEU A 79 6.62 -4.22 -1.78
C LEU A 79 8.05 -4.80 -1.77
N ALA A 80 8.92 -4.33 -2.67
CA ALA A 80 10.31 -4.77 -2.76
C ALA A 80 11.21 -4.33 -1.60
N GLU A 81 10.82 -3.32 -0.80
CA GLU A 81 11.62 -2.89 0.36
C GLU A 81 11.67 -3.93 1.48
N ARG A 82 10.59 -4.71 1.64
CA ARG A 82 10.42 -5.71 2.69
C ARG A 82 9.62 -6.89 2.13
N PRO A 83 10.15 -7.60 1.11
CA PRO A 83 9.37 -8.55 0.35
C PRO A 83 8.92 -9.74 1.20
N GLN A 84 9.54 -9.98 2.36
CA GLN A 84 9.20 -11.05 3.29
C GLN A 84 8.01 -10.72 4.19
N LEU A 85 7.65 -9.43 4.33
CA LEU A 85 6.56 -9.00 5.19
C LEU A 85 5.25 -8.87 4.39
N PRO A 86 4.12 -9.34 4.94
CA PRO A 86 2.82 -9.04 4.37
C PRO A 86 2.56 -7.54 4.41
N THR A 87 1.90 -7.04 3.37
CA THR A 87 1.53 -5.61 3.25
C THR A 87 0.02 -5.49 3.17
N ARG A 88 -0.56 -4.66 4.04
CA ARG A 88 -2.01 -4.48 4.20
C ARG A 88 -2.45 -3.10 3.74
N ILE A 89 -3.68 -3.03 3.25
CA ILE A 89 -4.34 -1.77 2.92
C ILE A 89 -5.84 -1.89 3.12
N GLU A 90 -6.45 -0.79 3.56
CA GLU A 90 -7.89 -0.65 3.60
C GLU A 90 -8.37 0.25 2.45
N VAL A 91 -9.41 -0.21 1.77
CA VAL A 91 -9.93 0.41 0.57
C VAL A 91 -11.42 0.62 0.76
N LEU A 92 -11.90 1.86 0.58
CA LEU A 92 -13.32 2.16 0.67
C LEU A 92 -14.14 1.26 -0.26
N ARG A 93 -15.27 0.76 0.25
CA ARG A 93 -16.25 0.02 -0.56
C ARG A 93 -16.61 0.82 -1.82
N GLN A 94 -16.76 0.12 -2.94
CA GLN A 94 -17.06 0.68 -4.27
C GLN A 94 -15.98 1.60 -4.84
N SER A 95 -14.81 1.70 -4.22
CA SER A 95 -13.69 2.43 -4.82
C SER A 95 -13.19 1.73 -6.09
N PRO A 96 -12.91 2.46 -7.18
CA PRO A 96 -12.28 1.86 -8.36
C PRO A 96 -10.88 1.31 -8.06
N ALA A 97 -10.28 1.69 -6.93
CA ALA A 97 -8.98 1.21 -6.49
C ALA A 97 -8.96 -0.28 -6.13
N THR A 98 -10.11 -0.91 -5.84
CA THR A 98 -10.19 -2.36 -5.57
C THR A 98 -9.53 -3.17 -6.66
N ARG A 99 -9.89 -2.92 -7.93
CA ARG A 99 -9.32 -3.61 -9.09
C ARG A 99 -7.82 -3.39 -9.24
N PHE A 100 -7.32 -2.24 -8.80
CA PHE A 100 -5.89 -1.94 -8.83
C PHE A 100 -5.11 -2.86 -7.87
N TYR A 101 -5.59 -3.00 -6.63
CA TYR A 101 -4.94 -3.86 -5.63
C TYR A 101 -5.06 -5.34 -5.96
N GLU A 102 -6.22 -5.80 -6.43
CA GLU A 102 -6.41 -7.18 -6.89
C GLU A 102 -5.42 -7.55 -8.02
N ARG A 103 -5.27 -6.67 -9.02
CA ARG A 103 -4.29 -6.86 -10.11
C ARG A 103 -2.84 -6.77 -9.66
N ALA A 104 -2.59 -6.14 -8.52
CA ALA A 104 -1.28 -6.08 -7.89
C ALA A 104 -1.02 -7.29 -6.98
N GLY A 105 -1.91 -8.29 -6.94
CA GLY A 105 -1.72 -9.52 -6.16
C GLY A 105 -2.21 -9.44 -4.72
N PHE A 106 -2.86 -8.33 -4.33
CA PHE A 106 -3.53 -8.27 -3.03
C PHE A 106 -4.80 -9.12 -3.05
N ARG A 107 -5.10 -9.74 -1.90
CA ARG A 107 -6.31 -10.55 -1.69
C ARG A 107 -7.16 -9.91 -0.60
N LEU A 108 -8.49 -9.97 -0.77
CA LEU A 108 -9.44 -9.54 0.25
C LEU A 108 -9.32 -10.47 1.47
N THR A 109 -9.00 -9.92 2.63
CA THR A 109 -8.84 -10.67 3.90
C THR A 109 -9.93 -10.36 4.92
N GLY A 110 -10.72 -9.31 4.68
CA GLY A 110 -11.85 -8.96 5.52
C GLY A 110 -12.57 -7.73 5.00
N GLU A 111 -13.67 -7.40 5.65
CA GLU A 111 -14.41 -6.19 5.37
C GLU A 111 -15.03 -5.65 6.66
N SER A 112 -15.25 -4.34 6.67
CA SER A 112 -16.00 -3.64 7.69
C SER A 112 -17.20 -2.95 7.05
N GLU A 113 -17.97 -2.21 7.85
CA GLU A 113 -19.14 -1.46 7.36
C GLU A 113 -18.81 -0.59 6.14
N PHE A 114 -17.60 0.00 6.09
CA PHE A 114 -17.22 0.98 5.06
C PHE A 114 -16.00 0.58 4.23
N ASP A 115 -15.16 -0.33 4.71
CA ASP A 115 -13.87 -0.63 4.12
C ASP A 115 -13.73 -2.12 3.75
N LEU A 116 -12.99 -2.37 2.68
CA LEU A 116 -12.49 -3.67 2.27
C LEU A 116 -11.02 -3.76 2.68
N HIS A 117 -10.64 -4.84 3.36
CA HIS A 117 -9.27 -5.05 3.84
C HIS A 117 -8.56 -5.98 2.88
N PHE A 118 -7.44 -5.52 2.34
CA PHE A 118 -6.63 -6.22 1.36
C PHE A 118 -5.24 -6.51 1.92
N GLU A 119 -4.68 -7.67 1.59
CA GLU A 119 -3.33 -8.07 1.95
C GLU A 119 -2.57 -8.64 0.75
N HIS A 120 -1.34 -8.17 0.54
CA HIS A 120 -0.35 -8.81 -0.29
C HIS A 120 0.54 -9.68 0.61
N ALA A 121 0.62 -10.97 0.30
CA ALA A 121 1.44 -11.90 1.07
C ALA A 121 2.92 -11.53 0.98
N GLY A 122 3.65 -11.70 2.07
CA GLY A 122 5.10 -11.71 2.02
C GLY A 122 5.59 -12.91 1.20
N THR A 123 6.64 -12.71 0.42
CA THR A 123 7.36 -13.80 -0.22
C THR A 123 8.21 -14.47 0.85
N SER A 124 7.75 -15.62 1.33
CA SER A 124 8.61 -16.51 2.12
C SER A 124 9.73 -16.98 1.20
N VAL A 125 10.98 -16.69 1.57
CA VAL A 125 12.11 -17.35 0.92
C VAL A 125 12.00 -18.80 1.35
N ALA A 126 11.57 -19.69 0.46
CA ALA A 126 11.63 -21.12 0.70
C ALA A 126 13.08 -21.43 1.13
N GLN A 127 13.25 -21.92 2.35
CA GLN A 127 14.55 -22.41 2.81
C GLN A 127 14.97 -23.52 1.84
N GLY A 128 16.03 -23.27 1.10
CA GLY A 128 16.62 -24.25 0.20
C GLY A 128 16.92 -25.54 0.96
N ALA A 129 16.51 -26.64 0.34
CA ALA A 129 16.61 -27.99 0.82
C ALA A 129 18.03 -28.38 1.26
N GLY A 130 18.06 -29.17 2.34
CA GLY A 130 19.14 -29.99 2.89
C GLY A 130 20.49 -30.00 2.20
N VAL A 131 21.51 -29.61 2.97
CA VAL A 131 22.88 -30.08 2.79
C VAL A 131 22.84 -31.61 2.85
N GLY A 132 23.19 -32.26 1.75
CA GLY A 132 23.38 -33.70 1.70
C GLY A 132 24.49 -34.11 2.67
N GLU A 133 24.11 -34.88 3.68
CA GLU A 133 25.03 -35.62 4.54
C GLU A 133 25.67 -36.71 3.68
N VAL A 134 26.91 -36.47 3.26
CA VAL A 134 27.78 -37.49 2.68
C VAL A 134 28.35 -38.32 3.83
N ALA A 135 27.81 -39.52 4.01
CA ALA A 135 28.43 -40.54 4.85
C ALA A 135 29.78 -40.95 4.25
N PRO A 136 30.90 -40.94 5.00
CA PRO A 136 32.08 -41.64 4.56
C PRO A 136 31.91 -43.13 4.86
N GLY A 137 31.98 -43.94 3.81
CA GLY A 137 32.22 -45.36 3.94
C GLY A 137 33.68 -45.63 4.29
N ALA A 138 33.90 -46.43 5.33
CA ALA A 138 35.03 -47.35 5.51
C ALA A 138 34.71 -48.27 6.70
#